data_AF-A0A2G9GTQ4-F1
#
_entry.id   AF-A0A2G9GTQ4-F1
#
_cell.length_a   1.000
_cell.length_b   1.000
_cell.length_c   1.000
_cell.angle_alpha   90.00
_cell.angle_beta   90.00
_cell.angle_gamma   90.00
#
_symmetry.space_group_name_H-M   'P 1'
#
loop_
_entity.id
_entity.type
_entity.pdbx_description
1 polymer ?
#
loop_
_entity_poly.entity_id
_entity_poly.type
_entity_poly.pdbx_seq_one_letter_code
_entity_poly.pdbx_strand_id
1 'polypeptide(L)'
;MYGDLGEVMEGCNKRPSDFPNFKILTEDYVNRCTDLCGKIMRGIALALGAPMDTFEEDRARDPFWVLHVIGYPVVYHANGKEMPKLENDVGCGAHTDYGLVNQEDDINALQVRNSDGEWISVILIPSTFVCNIGDMLKILTNDLYETTLHRVINSSPKYGVCVAYLIIKVQFVLVGIM
;
A
#
# COMPACT_ATOMS: atom_id res chain seq x y z
N MET A 1 0.18 -31.10 -19.20
CA MET A 1 -0.29 -29.95 -19.98
C MET A 1 -0.48 -28.80 -19.01
N TYR A 2 0.50 -27.91 -18.92
CA TYR A 2 0.33 -26.63 -18.22
C TYR A 2 -0.61 -25.80 -19.09
N GLY A 3 -1.79 -25.47 -18.57
CA GLY A 3 -2.73 -24.59 -19.23
C GLY A 3 -2.08 -23.22 -19.48
N ASP A 4 -2.54 -22.58 -20.55
CA ASP A 4 -2.16 -21.26 -21.06
C ASP A 4 -1.43 -20.41 -20.00
N LEU A 5 -0.11 -20.37 -20.12
CA LEU A 5 0.76 -19.52 -19.29
C LEU A 5 0.27 -18.09 -19.49
N GLY A 6 -0.09 -17.40 -18.40
CA GLY A 6 -0.53 -16.01 -18.43
C GLY A 6 0.49 -15.07 -19.08
N GLU A 7 0.16 -13.79 -19.13
CA GLU A 7 1.06 -12.75 -19.65
C GLU A 7 2.45 -12.84 -18.99
N VAL A 8 3.49 -12.46 -19.74
CA VAL A 8 4.89 -12.59 -19.27
C VAL A 8 5.06 -11.79 -17.98
N MET A 9 5.55 -12.45 -16.92
CA MET A 9 5.69 -11.93 -15.54
C MET A 9 4.39 -11.87 -14.72
N GLU A 10 3.30 -12.45 -15.20
CA GLU A 10 2.05 -12.59 -14.46
C GLU A 10 1.73 -14.07 -14.15
N GLY A 11 1.37 -14.34 -12.89
CA GLY A 11 0.94 -15.66 -12.44
C GLY A 11 -0.49 -15.62 -11.94
N CYS A 12 -1.23 -16.72 -12.07
CA CYS A 12 -2.58 -16.79 -11.53
C CYS A 12 -2.57 -16.66 -10.00
N ASN A 13 -3.45 -15.80 -9.46
CA ASN A 13 -3.68 -15.69 -8.02
C ASN A 13 -4.02 -17.06 -7.40
N LYS A 14 -3.21 -17.46 -6.42
CA LYS A 14 -3.48 -18.63 -5.58
C LYS A 14 -4.56 -18.25 -4.56
N ARG A 15 -5.60 -19.06 -4.45
CA ARG A 15 -6.77 -18.78 -3.60
C ARG A 15 -6.97 -19.92 -2.60
N PRO A 16 -7.31 -19.62 -1.34
CA PRO A 16 -7.63 -20.66 -0.37
C PRO A 16 -8.96 -21.33 -0.72
N SER A 17 -9.02 -22.66 -0.63
CA SER A 17 -10.23 -23.44 -0.92
C SER A 17 -11.29 -23.33 0.18
N ASP A 18 -10.85 -23.09 1.40
CA ASP A 18 -11.69 -23.21 2.60
C ASP A 18 -12.57 -21.97 2.84
N PHE A 19 -12.38 -20.92 2.04
CA PHE A 19 -13.12 -19.66 2.12
C PHE A 19 -13.83 -19.38 0.80
N PRO A 20 -15.06 -19.89 0.58
CA PRO A 20 -15.74 -19.85 -0.71
C PRO A 20 -15.98 -18.42 -1.23
N ASN A 21 -16.15 -17.46 -0.32
CA ASN A 21 -16.38 -16.05 -0.66
C ASN A 21 -15.09 -15.23 -0.81
N PHE A 22 -13.91 -15.80 -0.53
CA PHE A 22 -12.65 -15.06 -0.52
C PHE A 22 -12.40 -14.39 -1.87
N LYS A 23 -12.55 -15.13 -2.97
CA LYS A 23 -12.39 -14.59 -4.32
C LYS A 23 -13.28 -13.38 -4.56
N ILE A 24 -14.58 -13.52 -4.28
CA ILE A 24 -15.59 -12.49 -4.58
C ILE A 24 -15.32 -11.23 -3.76
N LEU A 25 -15.03 -11.38 -2.46
CA LEU A 25 -14.77 -10.26 -1.57
C LEU A 25 -13.46 -9.55 -1.92
N THR A 26 -12.39 -10.30 -2.20
CA THR A 26 -11.10 -9.72 -2.58
C THR A 26 -11.17 -9.00 -3.93
N GLU A 27 -11.88 -9.56 -4.91
CA GLU A 27 -12.05 -8.92 -6.22
C GLU A 27 -12.93 -7.65 -6.12
N ASP A 28 -14.01 -7.66 -5.33
CA ASP A 28 -14.81 -6.44 -5.07
C ASP A 28 -13.99 -5.37 -4.35
N TYR A 29 -13.19 -5.75 -3.34
CA TYR A 29 -12.31 -4.84 -2.62
C TYR A 29 -11.26 -4.21 -3.55
N VAL A 30 -10.57 -5.03 -4.35
CA VAL A 30 -9.61 -4.55 -5.36
C VAL A 30 -10.26 -3.56 -6.30
N ASN A 31 -11.41 -3.90 -6.90
CA ASN A 31 -12.11 -3.01 -7.84
C ASN A 31 -12.46 -1.65 -7.21
N ARG A 32 -12.91 -1.64 -5.95
CA ARG A 32 -13.22 -0.40 -5.21
C ARG A 32 -11.96 0.41 -4.92
N CYS A 33 -10.87 -0.23 -4.53
CA CYS A 33 -9.59 0.43 -4.32
C CYS A 33 -9.02 1.00 -5.62
N THR A 34 -9.12 0.28 -6.74
CA THR A 34 -8.71 0.76 -8.07
C THR A 34 -9.49 2.00 -8.48
N ASP A 35 -10.83 2.00 -8.32
CA ASP A 35 -11.66 3.17 -8.60
C ASP A 35 -11.32 4.36 -7.69
N LEU A 36 -11.07 4.12 -6.40
CA LEU A 36 -10.64 5.16 -5.46
C LEU A 36 -9.28 5.75 -5.85
N CYS A 37 -8.29 4.92 -6.20
CA CYS A 37 -6.99 5.39 -6.69
C CYS A 37 -7.13 6.23 -7.96
N GLY A 38 -7.99 5.83 -8.91
CA GLY A 38 -8.29 6.63 -10.10
C GLY A 38 -8.83 8.03 -9.75
N LYS A 39 -9.77 8.11 -8.80
CA LYS A 39 -10.29 9.41 -8.30
C LYS A 39 -9.21 10.26 -7.63
N ILE A 40 -8.32 9.64 -6.84
CA ILE A 40 -7.19 10.34 -6.21
C ILE A 40 -6.24 10.89 -7.28
N MET A 41 -5.90 10.10 -8.30
CA MET A 41 -5.04 10.53 -9.41
C MET A 41 -5.65 11.69 -10.20
N ARG A 42 -6.96 11.67 -10.48
CA ARG A 42 -7.68 12.82 -11.08
C ARG A 42 -7.57 14.07 -10.21
N GLY A 43 -7.72 13.91 -8.89
CA GLY A 43 -7.55 15.01 -7.92
C GLY A 43 -6.15 15.60 -7.93
N ILE A 44 -5.11 14.76 -8.01
CA ILE A 44 -3.72 15.20 -8.12
C ILE A 44 -3.49 15.95 -9.45
N ALA A 45 -4.02 15.44 -10.57
CA ALA A 45 -3.89 16.10 -11.86
C ALA A 45 -4.48 17.53 -11.83
N LEU A 46 -5.67 17.69 -11.25
CA LEU A 46 -6.29 18.99 -11.06
C LEU A 46 -5.47 19.91 -10.13
N ALA A 47 -4.91 19.38 -9.04
CA ALA A 47 -4.07 20.14 -8.12
C ALA A 47 -2.77 20.65 -8.78
N LEU A 48 -2.27 19.92 -9.77
CA LEU A 48 -1.12 20.30 -10.60
C LEU A 48 -1.48 21.29 -11.72
N GLY A 49 -2.76 21.66 -11.87
CA GLY A 49 -3.23 22.52 -12.95
C GLY A 49 -3.33 21.81 -14.31
N ALA A 50 -3.30 20.47 -14.31
CA ALA A 50 -3.41 19.66 -15.51
C ALA A 50 -4.86 19.18 -15.74
N PRO A 51 -5.22 18.73 -16.95
CA PRO A 51 -6.49 18.05 -17.21
C PRO A 51 -6.72 16.86 -16.27
N MET A 52 -7.97 16.61 -15.87
CA MET A 52 -8.29 15.57 -14.88
C MET A 52 -7.88 14.14 -15.32
N ASP A 53 -7.81 13.91 -16.62
CA ASP A 53 -7.48 12.64 -17.29
C ASP A 53 -5.98 12.49 -17.61
N THR A 54 -5.14 13.45 -17.22
CA THR A 54 -3.68 13.47 -17.51
C THR A 54 -2.97 12.14 -17.24
N PHE A 55 -3.40 11.41 -16.21
CA PHE A 55 -2.77 10.13 -15.85
C PHE A 55 -3.48 8.90 -16.42
N GLU A 56 -4.66 9.03 -17.03
CA GLU A 56 -5.52 7.90 -17.44
C GLU A 56 -5.29 7.42 -18.87
N GLU A 57 -4.63 8.21 -19.70
CA GLU A 57 -4.50 7.90 -21.12
C GLU A 57 -3.37 6.90 -21.41
N ASP A 58 -2.22 7.02 -20.75
CA ASP A 58 -0.99 6.28 -21.09
C ASP A 58 -0.26 5.66 -19.90
N ARG A 59 -0.32 6.30 -18.74
CA ARG A 59 0.54 5.98 -17.60
C ARG A 59 -0.19 5.12 -16.57
N ALA A 60 -1.33 5.56 -16.04
CA ALA A 60 -1.99 4.92 -14.89
C ALA A 60 -3.25 4.13 -15.25
N ARG A 61 -3.50 3.88 -16.55
CA ARG A 61 -4.72 3.24 -17.03
C ARG A 61 -4.90 1.79 -16.57
N ASP A 62 -3.81 1.03 -16.60
CA ASP A 62 -3.78 -0.39 -16.21
C ASP A 62 -2.63 -0.60 -15.21
N PRO A 63 -2.85 -0.24 -13.94
CA PRO A 63 -1.80 -0.32 -12.94
C PRO A 63 -1.51 -1.77 -12.56
N PHE A 64 -0.23 -2.14 -12.47
CA PHE A 64 0.13 -3.37 -11.79
C PHE A 64 -0.06 -3.17 -10.28
N TRP A 65 -0.99 -3.91 -9.69
CA TRP A 65 -1.33 -3.81 -8.28
C TRP A 65 -1.01 -5.11 -7.53
N VAL A 66 -0.77 -4.97 -6.24
CA VAL A 66 -0.64 -6.10 -5.31
C VAL A 66 -1.48 -5.81 -4.06
N LEU A 67 -2.26 -6.79 -3.64
CA LEU A 67 -3.00 -6.74 -2.39
C LEU A 67 -2.27 -7.56 -1.33
N HIS A 68 -1.79 -6.90 -0.29
CA HIS A 68 -1.21 -7.54 0.89
C HIS A 68 -2.25 -7.60 2.01
N VAL A 69 -2.61 -8.81 2.42
CA VAL A 69 -3.35 -9.07 3.67
C VAL A 69 -2.33 -9.54 4.70
N ILE A 70 -2.02 -8.68 5.66
CA ILE A 70 -0.92 -8.86 6.60
C ILE A 70 -1.48 -9.11 8.00
N GLY A 71 -1.09 -10.22 8.59
CA GLY A 71 -1.40 -10.57 9.98
C GLY A 71 -0.26 -10.23 10.92
N TYR A 72 -0.54 -9.47 11.97
CA TYR A 72 0.38 -9.13 13.04
C TYR A 72 0.07 -9.98 14.27
N PRO A 73 0.88 -11.02 14.58
CA PRO A 73 0.64 -11.85 15.75
C PRO A 73 0.80 -11.06 17.05
N VAL A 74 0.12 -11.52 18.11
CA VAL A 74 0.30 -10.98 19.46
C VAL A 74 1.75 -11.22 19.88
N VAL A 75 2.44 -10.15 20.27
CA VAL A 75 3.73 -10.27 20.92
C VAL A 75 3.45 -10.54 22.41
N TYR A 76 3.30 -11.82 22.78
CA TYR A 76 3.21 -12.18 24.20
C TYR A 76 4.58 -12.02 24.84
N HIS A 77 4.67 -11.14 25.85
CA HIS A 77 5.80 -11.07 26.76
C HIS A 77 6.04 -12.45 27.36
N ALA A 78 7.11 -13.13 26.96
CA ALA A 78 7.47 -14.41 27.53
C ALA A 78 7.65 -14.24 29.05
N ASN A 79 6.84 -14.95 29.84
CA ASN A 79 6.97 -15.12 31.29
C ASN A 79 6.90 -13.86 32.18
N GLY A 80 6.13 -12.83 31.78
CA GLY A 80 5.83 -11.70 32.68
C GLY A 80 7.05 -10.83 33.06
N LYS A 81 8.18 -11.01 32.36
CA LYS A 81 9.32 -10.07 32.40
C LYS A 81 9.27 -9.20 31.16
N GLU A 82 9.52 -7.91 31.33
CA GLU A 82 9.84 -7.01 30.21
C GLU A 82 10.97 -7.66 29.40
N MET A 83 10.65 -8.10 28.16
CA MET A 83 11.71 -8.14 27.17
C MET A 83 12.18 -6.69 27.02
N PRO A 84 13.50 -6.42 26.99
CA PRO A 84 13.95 -5.11 26.57
C PRO A 84 13.23 -4.83 25.26
N LYS A 85 12.57 -3.66 25.12
CA LYS A 85 12.03 -3.20 23.83
C LYS A 85 13.10 -3.56 22.81
N LEU A 86 12.89 -4.60 22.01
CA LEU A 86 13.81 -4.84 20.92
C LEU A 86 13.57 -3.61 20.07
N GLU A 87 14.52 -2.69 20.05
CA GLU A 87 14.48 -1.48 19.22
C GLU A 87 14.28 -1.83 17.73
N ASN A 88 14.30 -3.13 17.39
CA ASN A 88 14.23 -3.75 16.09
C ASN A 88 13.08 -4.77 15.91
N ASP A 89 12.01 -4.79 16.71
CA ASP A 89 10.84 -5.65 16.42
C ASP A 89 9.98 -5.04 15.29
N VAL A 90 10.60 -5.02 14.12
CA VAL A 90 10.14 -4.36 12.91
C VAL A 90 9.21 -5.34 12.18
N GLY A 91 7.90 -5.11 12.29
CA GLY A 91 6.90 -5.88 11.54
C GLY A 91 7.05 -5.69 10.03
N CYS A 92 7.45 -4.49 9.60
CA CYS A 92 7.92 -4.20 8.24
C CYS A 92 8.96 -3.07 8.28
N GLY A 93 10.08 -3.28 7.57
CA GLY A 93 11.23 -2.35 7.50
C GLY A 93 10.89 -0.94 7.06
N ALA A 94 11.83 0.00 7.22
CA ALA A 94 11.68 1.31 6.61
C ALA A 94 11.76 1.17 5.07
N HIS A 95 10.70 1.59 4.37
CA HIS A 95 10.62 1.51 2.91
C HIS A 95 9.73 2.64 2.34
N THR A 96 9.76 2.81 1.03
CA THR A 96 8.82 3.63 0.24
C THR A 96 7.98 2.69 -0.61
N ASP A 97 6.70 3.00 -0.76
CA ASP A 97 5.74 2.30 -1.64
C ASP A 97 4.67 3.32 -2.05
N TYR A 98 3.79 2.94 -2.99
CA TYR A 98 2.57 3.68 -3.31
C TYR A 98 1.35 2.80 -3.03
N GLY A 99 0.37 3.28 -2.27
CA GLY A 99 -0.85 2.53 -2.06
C GLY A 99 -1.87 3.14 -1.10
N LEU A 100 -2.92 2.34 -0.88
CA LEU A 100 -3.96 2.55 0.11
C LEU A 100 -3.80 1.50 1.20
N VAL A 101 -3.67 1.95 2.44
CA VAL A 101 -3.56 1.09 3.61
C VAL A 101 -4.79 1.28 4.47
N ASN A 102 -5.43 0.16 4.83
CA ASN A 102 -6.48 0.12 5.84
C ASN A 102 -6.08 -0.86 6.93
N GLN A 103 -6.29 -0.46 8.18
CA GLN A 103 -5.92 -1.21 9.36
C GLN A 103 -7.02 -1.07 10.41
N GLU A 104 -7.24 -2.14 11.17
CA GLU A 104 -8.22 -2.15 12.27
C GLU A 104 -7.91 -1.07 13.33
N ASP A 105 -8.96 -0.44 13.84
CA ASP A 105 -8.93 0.78 14.68
C ASP A 105 -8.03 0.70 15.92
N ASP A 106 -7.80 -0.50 16.45
CA ASP A 106 -7.11 -0.72 17.73
C ASP A 106 -5.58 -0.89 17.60
N ILE A 107 -5.00 -0.76 16.40
CA ILE A 107 -3.59 -1.12 16.16
C ILE A 107 -2.81 0.04 15.53
N ASN A 108 -2.14 0.82 16.37
CA ASN A 108 -1.28 1.91 15.93
C ASN A 108 0.16 1.40 15.67
N ALA A 109 0.34 0.71 14.56
CA ALA A 109 1.64 0.10 14.20
C ALA A 109 2.41 0.90 13.13
N LEU A 110 1.72 1.70 12.32
CA LEU A 110 2.31 2.42 11.20
C LEU A 110 3.01 3.70 11.65
N GLN A 111 4.27 3.87 11.23
CA GLN A 111 5.02 5.11 11.40
C GLN A 111 5.51 5.65 10.07
N VAL A 112 5.49 6.97 9.93
CA VAL A 112 6.03 7.72 8.79
C VAL A 112 7.19 8.60 9.23
N ARG A 113 8.18 8.78 8.38
CA ARG A 113 9.33 9.65 8.65
C ARG A 113 9.07 11.03 8.08
N ASN A 114 9.10 12.08 8.90
CA ASN A 114 8.95 13.46 8.46
C ASN A 114 10.23 14.00 7.81
N SER A 115 10.18 15.25 7.31
CA SER A 115 11.32 15.95 6.69
C SER A 115 12.50 16.19 7.63
N ASP A 116 12.24 16.28 8.94
CA ASP A 116 13.28 16.44 9.97
C ASP A 116 13.93 15.09 10.34
N GLY A 117 13.47 14.00 9.72
CA GLY A 117 13.99 12.66 9.92
C GLY A 117 13.41 11.92 11.13
N GLU A 118 12.37 12.47 11.76
CA GLU A 118 11.69 11.92 12.94
C GLU A 118 10.58 10.94 12.52
N TRP A 119 10.40 9.88 13.31
CA TRP A 119 9.32 8.91 13.12
C TRP A 119 8.05 9.34 13.85
N ILE A 120 6.98 9.57 13.09
CA ILE A 120 5.66 9.96 13.59
C ILE A 120 4.71 8.78 13.46
N SER A 121 3.97 8.46 14.52
CA SER A 121 2.97 7.39 14.49
C SER A 121 1.70 7.89 13.79
N VAL A 122 1.18 7.10 12.86
CA VAL A 122 -0.05 7.45 12.12
C VAL A 122 -1.25 7.22 13.01
N ILE A 123 -2.07 8.24 13.20
CA ILE A 123 -3.33 8.11 13.93
C ILE A 123 -4.35 7.51 12.95
N LEU A 124 -4.78 6.28 13.22
CA LEU A 124 -5.83 5.64 12.45
C LEU A 124 -7.18 6.23 12.85
N ILE A 125 -7.92 6.70 11.85
CA ILE A 125 -9.29 7.19 12.03
C ILE A 125 -10.23 6.09 11.51
N PRO A 126 -11.24 5.68 12.29
CA PRO A 126 -12.17 4.64 11.85
C PRO A 126 -12.81 4.96 10.51
N SER A 127 -12.95 3.93 9.67
CA SER A 127 -13.52 4.05 8.31
C SER A 127 -12.74 4.99 7.37
N THR A 128 -11.44 5.15 7.58
CA THR A 128 -10.56 5.90 6.66
C THR A 128 -9.46 5.03 6.07
N PHE A 129 -8.91 5.47 4.94
CA PHE A 129 -7.69 4.91 4.38
C PHE A 129 -6.53 5.84 4.71
N VAL A 130 -5.39 5.25 5.04
CA VAL A 130 -4.09 5.93 4.96
C VAL A 130 -3.62 5.81 3.52
N CYS A 131 -3.44 6.95 2.84
CA CYS A 131 -2.89 7.00 1.49
C CYS A 131 -1.49 7.62 1.56
N ASN A 132 -0.52 6.96 0.93
CA ASN A 132 0.83 7.51 0.77
C ASN A 132 1.16 7.69 -0.70
N ILE A 133 2.17 8.51 -0.97
CA ILE A 133 2.72 8.75 -2.30
C ILE A 133 3.98 7.89 -2.46
N GLY A 134 4.08 7.16 -3.57
CA GLY A 134 5.28 6.40 -3.89
C GLY A 134 6.04 6.95 -5.09
N ASP A 135 7.17 6.31 -5.37
CA ASP A 135 8.27 6.92 -6.13
C ASP A 135 7.87 7.25 -7.58
N MET A 136 6.91 6.50 -8.12
CA MET A 136 6.33 6.77 -9.44
C MET A 136 5.69 8.15 -9.55
N LEU A 137 4.89 8.56 -8.57
CA LEU A 137 4.24 9.87 -8.64
C LEU A 137 5.25 11.00 -8.41
N LYS A 138 6.28 10.78 -7.58
CA LYS A 138 7.40 11.70 -7.45
C LYS A 138 8.06 11.97 -8.80
N ILE A 139 8.37 10.91 -9.56
CA ILE A 139 8.93 11.03 -10.92
C ILE A 139 7.96 11.76 -11.85
N LEU A 140 6.67 11.38 -11.86
CA LEU A 140 5.67 11.98 -12.75
C LEU A 140 5.44 13.47 -12.50
N THR A 141 5.69 13.92 -11.27
CA THR A 141 5.51 15.30 -10.86
C THR A 141 6.82 16.08 -10.80
N ASN A 142 7.90 15.48 -11.32
CA ASN A 142 9.24 16.07 -11.36
C ASN A 142 9.68 16.58 -9.97
N ASP A 143 9.62 15.68 -8.99
CA ASP A 143 10.00 15.90 -7.59
C ASP A 143 9.14 16.93 -6.83
N LEU A 144 7.99 17.35 -7.39
CA LEU A 144 7.07 18.22 -6.66
C LEU A 144 6.42 17.49 -5.47
N TYR A 145 6.05 16.23 -5.65
CA TYR A 145 5.60 15.36 -4.56
C TYR A 145 6.73 14.48 -4.07
N GLU A 146 6.89 14.43 -2.75
CA GLU A 146 7.94 13.65 -2.10
C GLU A 146 7.41 12.34 -1.53
N THR A 147 8.26 11.30 -1.58
CA THR A 147 7.95 10.00 -0.98
C THR A 147 8.44 9.95 0.45
N THR A 148 7.58 9.45 1.34
CA THR A 148 7.89 9.35 2.77
C THR A 148 8.26 7.93 3.12
N LEU A 149 9.40 7.75 3.78
CA LEU A 149 9.72 6.47 4.42
C LEU A 149 8.65 6.13 5.44
N HIS A 150 8.20 4.89 5.43
CA HIS A 150 7.29 4.37 6.43
C HIS A 150 7.76 2.99 6.92
N ARG A 151 7.37 2.63 8.12
CA ARG A 151 7.68 1.35 8.76
C ARG A 151 6.51 0.89 9.62
N VAL A 152 6.49 -0.40 9.95
CA VAL A 152 5.50 -0.96 10.88
C VAL A 152 6.22 -1.50 12.12
N ILE A 153 5.83 -1.00 13.29
CA ILE A 153 6.27 -1.52 14.59
C ILE A 153 5.10 -2.27 15.22
N ASN A 154 5.25 -3.58 15.40
CA ASN A 154 4.22 -4.36 16.08
C ASN A 154 4.43 -4.31 17.59
N SER A 155 3.56 -3.59 18.29
CA SER A 155 3.53 -3.53 19.76
C SER A 155 2.17 -3.94 20.33
N SER A 156 1.29 -4.50 19.48
CA SER A 156 -0.08 -4.78 19.86
C SER A 156 -0.18 -5.99 20.78
N PRO A 157 -0.92 -5.89 21.91
CA PRO A 157 -1.27 -7.04 22.74
C PRO A 157 -2.38 -7.90 22.10
N LYS A 158 -2.91 -7.51 20.93
CA LYS A 158 -3.95 -8.22 20.17
C LYS A 158 -3.45 -8.59 18.78
N TYR A 159 -3.98 -9.67 18.23
CA TYR A 159 -3.72 -10.02 16.83
C TYR A 159 -4.31 -8.93 15.94
N GLY A 160 -3.53 -8.49 14.96
CA GLY A 160 -3.93 -7.45 14.03
C GLY A 160 -4.01 -7.90 12.60
N VAL A 161 -4.91 -7.29 11.85
CA VAL A 161 -4.96 -7.43 10.40
C VAL A 161 -4.85 -6.05 9.75
N CYS A 162 -4.01 -5.99 8.73
CA CYS A 162 -3.89 -4.85 7.83
C CYS A 162 -4.12 -5.34 6.39
N VAL A 163 -4.82 -4.52 5.60
CA VAL A 163 -5.02 -4.74 4.18
C VAL A 163 -4.44 -3.56 3.43
N ALA A 164 -3.33 -3.80 2.73
CA ALA A 164 -2.67 -2.81 1.89
C ALA A 164 -2.90 -3.13 0.42
N TYR A 165 -3.47 -2.18 -0.31
CA TYR A 165 -3.58 -2.19 -1.76
C TYR A 165 -2.49 -1.31 -2.35
N LEU A 166 -1.47 -1.93 -2.93
CA LEU A 166 -0.28 -1.26 -3.45
C LEU A 166 -0.34 -1.20 -4.98
N ILE A 167 0.02 -0.06 -5.54
CA ILE A 167 0.18 0.12 -6.99
C ILE A 167 1.68 0.24 -7.27
N ILE A 168 2.23 -0.78 -7.94
CA ILE A 168 3.68 -0.96 -8.10
C ILE A 168 4.16 -0.44 -9.46
N LYS A 169 3.33 -0.51 -10.50
CA LYS A 169 3.66 0.08 -11.80
C LYS A 169 2.50 0.87 -12.38
N VAL A 170 2.82 2.12 -12.67
CA VAL A 170 2.18 2.94 -13.70
C VAL A 170 2.90 2.55 -14.99
N GLN A 171 2.20 1.98 -15.97
CA GLN A 171 2.79 1.38 -17.16
C GLN A 171 3.64 2.44 -17.89
N PHE A 172 4.94 2.18 -18.01
CA PHE A 172 5.84 3.05 -18.77
C PHE A 172 5.71 2.71 -20.25
N VAL A 173 5.16 3.62 -21.05
CA VAL A 173 5.61 3.79 -22.43
C VAL A 173 6.69 4.87 -22.40
N LEU A 174 7.94 4.45 -22.60
CA LEU A 174 9.05 5.36 -22.89
C LEU A 174 8.77 6.04 -24.23
N VAL A 175 8.20 7.24 -24.20
CA VAL A 175 8.34 8.19 -25.31
C VAL A 175 9.43 9.16 -24.89
N GLY A 176 10.64 8.92 -25.38
CA GLY A 176 11.75 9.84 -25.20
C GLY A 176 11.50 11.13 -25.97
N ILE A 177 11.74 12.28 -25.34
CA ILE A 177 12.02 13.54 -26.02
C ILE A 177 13.05 14.32 -25.20
N MET A 178 14.19 14.57 -25.87
CA MET A 178 15.32 15.51 -25.66
C MET A 178 15.61 16.09 -24.28
#